data_AF-A0A1Z1LVL5-F1
#
_entry.id   AF-A0A1Z1LVL5-F1
#
_cell.length_a   1.000
_cell.length_b   1.000
_cell.length_c   1.000
_cell.angle_alpha   90.00
_cell.angle_beta   90.00
_cell.angle_gamma   90.00
#
_symmetry.space_group_name_H-M   'P 1'
#
loop_
_entity.id
_entity.type
_entity.pdbx_description
1 polymer ?
#
loop_
_entity_poly.entity_id
_entity_poly.type
_entity_poly.pdbx_seq_one_letter_code
_entity_poly.pdbx_strand_id
1 'polypeptide(L)'
;MSEDVIEYEKLIDKDSILSKNDLFNFYKKFNSDCEKFNHEVFCKNDLYNDVAKKNVKDILRKLMRNVNKLSEDNSEDYNNIDKGNYINKRCIYLKYWLYDIILANKIDESNISRLFHELSQNKGKVTSIDKKCEFYKLSLSEIKDIKKLYDYFVFFDGYKFVKHIINEKIYNNRYLDYIKGAIDVYEKTEIECPERENTRGYCNEFNEYIKVYIDKTVLYSLKEKIMNEDIVTLMGKTYESKSALLKPLAKGVLEKRVKTKYFLKKTMKYNI
;
A
#
# COMPACT_ATOMS: atom_id res chain seq x y z
N MET A 1 -17.53 2.86 11.23
CA MET A 1 -17.02 3.65 10.10
C MET A 1 -15.59 3.21 9.87
N SER A 2 -15.31 2.49 8.79
CA SER A 2 -13.92 2.23 8.40
C SER A 2 -13.29 3.55 7.94
N GLU A 3 -12.05 3.81 8.35
CA GLU A 3 -11.25 4.88 7.74
C GLU A 3 -11.11 4.55 6.24
N ASP A 4 -11.44 5.50 5.36
CA ASP A 4 -11.40 5.35 3.89
C ASP A 4 -9.97 5.06 3.38
N VAL A 5 -8.95 5.55 4.11
CA VAL A 5 -7.53 5.23 3.93
C VAL A 5 -6.84 5.24 5.30
N ILE A 6 -5.94 4.29 5.54
CA ILE A 6 -5.17 4.20 6.79
C ILE A 6 -3.72 4.63 6.54
N GLU A 7 -3.19 5.40 7.49
CA GLU A 7 -1.81 5.86 7.53
C GLU A 7 -0.85 4.66 7.63
N TYR A 8 0.28 4.71 6.93
CA TYR A 8 1.27 3.64 6.91
C TYR A 8 1.72 3.21 8.31
N GLU A 9 1.99 4.17 9.21
CA GLU A 9 2.45 3.86 10.56
C GLU A 9 1.41 3.04 11.35
N LYS A 10 0.12 3.34 11.18
CA LYS A 10 -1.00 2.55 11.78
C LYS A 10 -1.15 1.18 11.10
N LEU A 11 -0.83 1.09 9.82
CA LEU A 11 -0.91 -0.14 9.03
C LEU A 11 0.09 -1.19 9.53
N ILE A 12 1.30 -0.75 9.86
CA ILE A 12 2.40 -1.61 10.33
C ILE A 12 2.48 -1.73 11.85
N ASP A 13 1.72 -0.92 12.59
CA ASP A 13 1.67 -1.00 14.05
C ASP A 13 1.32 -2.43 14.48
N LYS A 14 2.14 -2.98 15.38
CA LYS A 14 2.05 -4.36 15.90
C LYS A 14 2.36 -5.48 14.88
N ASP A 15 2.80 -5.15 13.67
CA ASP A 15 3.28 -6.13 12.69
C ASP A 15 4.81 -6.10 12.59
N SER A 16 5.46 -7.03 13.32
CA SER A 16 6.93 -7.11 13.37
C SER A 16 7.61 -7.41 12.03
N ILE A 17 6.87 -7.97 11.06
CA ILE A 17 7.38 -8.28 9.73
C ILE A 17 7.38 -6.99 8.89
N LEU A 18 6.27 -6.27 8.88
CA LEU A 18 6.15 -5.02 8.12
C LEU A 18 7.01 -3.90 8.69
N SER A 19 7.24 -3.88 10.01
CA SER A 19 8.10 -2.89 10.69
C SER A 19 9.61 -3.20 10.61
N LYS A 20 10.02 -4.22 9.84
CA LYS A 20 11.44 -4.59 9.65
C LYS A 20 11.84 -4.78 8.19
N ASN A 21 10.98 -4.40 7.24
CA ASN A 21 11.25 -4.53 5.81
C ASN A 21 11.96 -3.28 5.22
N ASP A 22 12.42 -3.40 3.97
CA ASP A 22 13.12 -2.30 3.29
C ASP A 22 12.23 -1.07 3.15
N LEU A 23 10.95 -1.26 2.79
CA LEU A 23 9.98 -0.16 2.68
C LEU A 23 9.91 0.69 3.95
N PHE A 24 9.88 0.06 5.13
CA PHE A 24 9.87 0.78 6.41
C PHE A 24 11.12 1.64 6.61
N ASN A 25 12.29 1.08 6.29
CA ASN A 25 13.56 1.80 6.39
C ASN A 25 13.62 2.97 5.40
N PHE A 26 13.17 2.77 4.17
CA PHE A 26 13.03 3.83 3.16
C PHE A 26 12.04 4.90 3.61
N TYR A 27 10.86 4.53 4.10
CA TYR A 27 9.85 5.48 4.56
C TYR A 27 10.40 6.41 5.66
N LYS A 28 11.10 5.84 6.65
CA LYS A 28 11.80 6.62 7.69
C LYS A 28 12.86 7.55 7.12
N LYS A 29 13.68 7.07 6.19
CA LYS A 29 14.72 7.87 5.54
C LYS A 29 14.09 9.01 4.74
N PHE A 30 13.03 8.74 3.97
CA PHE A 30 12.32 9.75 3.18
C PHE A 30 11.69 10.83 4.05
N ASN A 31 11.14 10.46 5.21
CA ASN A 31 10.51 11.40 6.14
C ASN A 31 11.51 12.21 6.98
N SER A 32 12.81 11.90 6.90
CA SER A 32 13.83 12.57 7.72
C SER A 32 13.86 14.08 7.48
N ASP A 33 14.01 14.86 8.55
CA ASP A 33 13.98 16.32 8.50
C ASP A 33 15.13 16.91 7.69
N CYS A 34 14.82 17.95 6.92
CA CYS A 34 15.80 18.66 6.11
C CYS A 34 16.87 19.40 6.94
N GLU A 35 16.59 19.73 8.21
CA GLU A 35 17.54 20.40 9.12
C GLU A 35 18.79 19.55 9.41
N LYS A 36 18.68 18.22 9.24
CA LYS A 36 19.83 17.30 9.35
C LYS A 36 20.72 17.31 8.10
N PHE A 37 20.30 18.03 7.07
CA PHE A 37 20.88 18.03 5.73
C PHE A 37 21.09 19.47 5.22
N ASN A 38 21.61 20.37 6.06
CA ASN A 38 21.77 21.79 5.70
C ASN A 38 22.70 22.04 4.49
N HIS A 39 23.50 21.06 4.10
CA HIS A 39 24.35 21.10 2.90
C HIS A 39 23.58 20.69 1.63
N GLU A 40 22.44 20.01 1.74
CA GLU A 40 21.64 19.55 0.61
C GLU A 40 20.89 20.71 -0.04
N VAL A 41 21.09 20.89 -1.34
CA VAL A 41 20.52 22.00 -2.11
C VAL A 41 19.01 22.08 -1.93
N PHE A 42 18.30 20.96 -2.06
CA PHE A 42 16.84 20.89 -1.97
C PHE A 42 16.27 21.06 -0.56
N CYS A 43 17.13 21.01 0.46
CA CYS A 43 16.74 21.31 1.83
C CYS A 43 16.94 22.78 2.20
N LYS A 44 17.38 23.66 1.29
CA LYS A 44 17.44 25.11 1.55
C LYS A 44 16.04 25.72 1.57
N ASN A 45 15.84 26.70 2.45
CA ASN A 45 14.52 27.30 2.69
C ASN A 45 13.97 28.08 1.49
N ASP A 46 14.86 28.52 0.62
CA ASP A 46 14.66 29.58 -0.37
C ASP A 46 14.12 29.06 -1.71
N LEU A 47 14.19 27.75 -1.96
CA LEU A 47 13.78 27.13 -3.23
C LEU A 47 12.26 27.09 -3.45
N TYR A 48 11.45 27.27 -2.40
CA TYR A 48 9.99 27.13 -2.43
C TYR A 48 9.29 28.24 -1.64
N ASN A 49 9.81 29.47 -1.71
CA ASN A 49 9.27 30.61 -0.95
C ASN A 49 7.83 30.98 -1.33
N ASP A 50 7.42 30.67 -2.56
CA ASP A 50 6.06 30.93 -3.04
C ASP A 50 5.02 29.93 -2.49
N VAL A 51 5.46 28.88 -1.78
CA VAL A 51 4.58 27.94 -1.10
C VAL A 51 4.28 28.46 0.31
N ALA A 52 3.13 29.10 0.46
CA ALA A 52 2.72 29.74 1.71
C ALA A 52 2.50 28.76 2.87
N LYS A 53 1.97 27.56 2.59
CA LYS A 53 1.73 26.54 3.64
C LYS A 53 3.02 25.82 4.02
N LYS A 54 3.46 26.01 5.27
CA LYS A 54 4.69 25.43 5.83
C LYS A 54 4.78 23.91 5.68
N ASN A 55 3.68 23.18 5.90
CA ASN A 55 3.66 21.71 5.78
C ASN A 55 3.82 21.24 4.32
N VAL A 56 3.16 21.89 3.35
CA VAL A 56 3.33 21.61 1.92
C VAL A 56 4.78 21.88 1.49
N LYS A 57 5.36 22.97 1.98
CA LYS A 57 6.76 23.32 1.75
C LYS A 57 7.72 22.27 2.29
N ASP A 58 7.48 21.74 3.49
CA ASP A 58 8.30 20.66 4.07
C ASP A 58 8.23 19.37 3.24
N ILE A 59 7.03 18.96 2.83
CA ILE A 59 6.81 17.79 1.96
C ILE A 59 7.59 17.95 0.65
N LEU A 60 7.49 19.11 -0.01
CA LEU A 60 8.21 19.38 -1.26
C LEU A 60 9.73 19.30 -1.10
N ARG A 61 10.29 19.88 -0.03
CA ARG A 61 11.73 19.82 0.25
C ARG A 61 12.20 18.38 0.46
N LYS A 62 11.48 17.62 1.28
CA LYS A 62 11.77 16.19 1.53
C LYS A 62 11.69 15.39 0.23
N LEU A 63 10.62 15.57 -0.56
CA LEU A 63 10.44 14.90 -1.84
C LEU A 63 11.60 15.18 -2.80
N MET A 64 11.91 16.46 -3.02
CA MET A 64 12.93 16.87 -3.98
C MET A 64 14.34 16.43 -3.59
N ARG A 65 14.68 16.47 -2.28
CA ARG A 65 15.90 15.86 -1.76
C ARG A 65 15.94 14.36 -2.06
N ASN A 66 14.87 13.64 -1.76
CA ASN A 66 14.81 12.19 -1.93
C ASN A 66 14.92 11.82 -3.42
N VAL A 67 14.21 12.51 -4.31
CA VAL A 67 14.33 12.32 -5.77
C VAL A 67 15.77 12.52 -6.21
N ASN A 68 16.43 13.60 -5.80
CA ASN A 68 17.83 13.86 -6.16
C ASN A 68 18.78 12.76 -5.70
N LYS A 69 18.63 12.31 -4.46
CA LYS A 69 19.49 11.26 -3.91
C LYS A 69 19.27 9.89 -4.54
N LEU A 70 18.06 9.59 -5.02
CA LEU A 70 17.79 8.35 -5.74
C LEU A 70 18.45 8.34 -7.13
N SER A 71 18.74 9.52 -7.67
CA SER A 71 19.36 9.70 -8.98
C SER A 71 20.89 9.81 -8.97
N GLU A 72 21.49 10.03 -7.80
CA GLU A 72 22.96 10.07 -7.67
C GLU A 72 23.53 8.64 -7.83
N ASP A 73 24.53 8.48 -8.71
CA ASP A 73 25.26 7.21 -8.92
C ASP A 73 25.83 6.64 -7.60
N ASN A 74 26.06 7.50 -6.60
CA ASN A 74 26.48 7.17 -5.24
C ASN A 74 25.35 7.40 -4.22
N SER A 75 24.21 6.75 -4.41
CA SER A 75 23.14 6.66 -3.42
C SER A 75 23.52 5.80 -2.20
N GLU A 76 24.73 5.92 -1.66
CA GLU A 76 25.30 5.10 -0.58
C GLU A 76 24.34 5.00 0.63
N ASP A 77 23.75 6.13 1.01
CA ASP A 77 22.71 6.22 2.04
C ASP A 77 21.51 5.29 1.82
N TYR A 78 21.08 5.14 0.57
CA TYR A 78 19.94 4.30 0.18
C TYR A 78 20.37 2.88 -0.18
N ASN A 79 21.58 2.71 -0.74
CA ASN A 79 22.22 1.43 -0.95
C ASN A 79 22.42 0.69 0.37
N ASN A 80 22.64 1.38 1.49
CA ASN A 80 22.71 0.74 2.81
C ASN A 80 21.39 0.08 3.24
N ILE A 81 20.25 0.51 2.69
CA ILE A 81 18.94 -0.08 3.00
C ILE A 81 18.72 -1.37 2.20
N ASP A 82 18.88 -1.33 0.88
CA ASP A 82 18.53 -2.44 -0.03
C ASP A 82 19.74 -3.18 -0.65
N LYS A 83 20.95 -2.83 -0.20
CA LYS A 83 22.24 -3.32 -0.71
C LYS A 83 22.45 -3.07 -2.20
N GLY A 84 21.81 -2.04 -2.76
CA GLY A 84 21.90 -1.67 -4.18
C GLY A 84 21.08 -2.55 -5.14
N ASN A 85 20.28 -3.49 -4.64
CA ASN A 85 19.65 -4.52 -5.48
C ASN A 85 18.27 -4.13 -6.04
N TYR A 86 17.62 -3.09 -5.51
CA TYR A 86 16.21 -2.81 -5.79
C TYR A 86 15.94 -1.34 -6.16
N ILE A 87 16.82 -0.75 -6.97
CA ILE A 87 16.72 0.66 -7.42
C ILE A 87 15.33 1.00 -7.96
N ASN A 88 14.73 0.12 -8.77
CA ASN A 88 13.40 0.32 -9.35
C ASN A 88 12.28 0.40 -8.28
N LYS A 89 12.41 -0.32 -7.16
CA LYS A 89 11.43 -0.28 -6.06
C LYS A 89 11.52 1.00 -5.24
N ARG A 90 12.67 1.67 -5.22
CA ARG A 90 12.85 2.90 -4.44
C ARG A 90 11.90 4.01 -4.89
N CYS A 91 11.63 4.10 -6.20
CA CYS A 91 10.64 5.03 -6.73
C CYS A 91 9.23 4.71 -6.23
N ILE A 92 8.83 3.44 -6.29
CA ILE A 92 7.55 2.94 -5.78
C ILE A 92 7.40 3.30 -4.29
N TYR A 93 8.44 3.09 -3.50
CA TYR A 93 8.43 3.42 -2.07
C TYR A 93 8.36 4.93 -1.81
N LEU A 94 9.03 5.74 -2.64
CA LEU A 94 8.97 7.21 -2.52
C LEU A 94 7.58 7.75 -2.88
N LYS A 95 6.96 7.20 -3.93
CA LYS A 95 5.57 7.52 -4.33
C LYS A 95 4.59 7.15 -3.23
N TYR A 96 4.74 5.95 -2.66
CA TYR A 96 3.96 5.51 -1.51
C TYR A 96 4.07 6.48 -0.33
N TRP A 97 5.30 6.84 0.06
CA TRP A 97 5.56 7.81 1.13
C TRP A 97 4.88 9.16 0.83
N LEU A 98 4.98 9.68 -0.39
CA LEU A 98 4.38 10.95 -0.77
C LEU A 98 2.86 10.93 -0.58
N TYR A 99 2.18 9.92 -1.11
CA TYR A 99 0.72 9.80 -1.05
C TYR A 99 0.24 9.57 0.38
N ASP A 100 0.95 8.76 1.17
CA ASP A 100 0.64 8.55 2.57
C ASP A 100 0.77 9.85 3.39
N ILE A 101 1.86 10.59 3.22
CA ILE A 101 2.10 11.85 3.92
C ILE A 101 1.10 12.94 3.53
N ILE A 102 0.70 13.02 2.24
CA ILE A 102 -0.36 13.93 1.78
C ILE A 102 -1.67 13.66 2.54
N LEU A 103 -2.06 12.39 2.66
CA LEU A 103 -3.29 11.99 3.33
C LEU A 103 -3.20 12.17 4.86
N ALA A 104 -2.09 11.76 5.47
CA ALA A 104 -1.85 11.90 6.91
C ALA A 104 -1.87 13.37 7.35
N ASN A 105 -1.29 14.27 6.55
CA ASN A 105 -1.30 15.72 6.81
C ASN A 105 -2.58 16.42 6.34
N LYS A 106 -3.56 15.68 5.80
CA LYS A 106 -4.85 16.20 5.32
C LYS A 106 -4.68 17.39 4.37
N ILE A 107 -3.72 17.28 3.44
CA ILE A 107 -3.47 18.33 2.44
C ILE A 107 -4.69 18.41 1.50
N ASP A 108 -5.25 19.61 1.36
CA ASP A 108 -6.41 19.85 0.50
C ASP A 108 -6.07 19.87 -1.00
N GLU A 109 -7.09 19.78 -1.84
CA GLU A 109 -6.98 19.74 -3.31
C GLU A 109 -6.17 20.91 -3.89
N SER A 110 -6.35 22.12 -3.36
CA SER A 110 -5.64 23.31 -3.85
C SER A 110 -4.13 23.21 -3.60
N ASN A 111 -3.76 22.69 -2.43
CA ASN A 111 -2.37 22.50 -2.04
C ASN A 111 -1.72 21.29 -2.71
N ILE A 112 -2.49 20.22 -2.97
CA ILE A 112 -2.05 19.10 -3.81
C ILE A 112 -1.73 19.59 -5.23
N SER A 113 -2.63 20.38 -5.83
CA SER A 113 -2.41 20.97 -7.16
C SER A 113 -1.15 21.84 -7.18
N ARG A 114 -0.94 22.65 -6.13
CA ARG A 114 0.29 23.46 -5.99
C ARG A 114 1.54 22.58 -5.84
N LEU A 115 1.48 21.51 -5.03
CA LEU A 115 2.58 20.57 -4.86
C LEU A 115 3.03 19.97 -6.20
N PHE A 116 2.09 19.46 -7.01
CA PHE A 116 2.42 18.91 -8.32
C PHE A 116 2.90 19.97 -9.33
N HIS A 117 2.38 21.20 -9.24
CA HIS A 117 2.88 22.32 -10.03
C HIS A 117 4.34 22.67 -9.68
N GLU A 118 4.67 22.79 -8.40
CA GLU A 118 6.06 23.04 -7.98
C GLU A 118 6.99 21.91 -8.40
N LEU A 119 6.54 20.67 -8.24
CA LEU A 119 7.31 19.51 -8.66
C LEU A 119 7.61 19.57 -10.16
N SER A 120 6.63 19.90 -11.01
CA SER A 120 6.83 20.00 -12.46
C SER A 120 7.79 21.13 -12.86
N GLN A 121 7.68 22.31 -12.25
CA GLN A 121 8.57 23.45 -12.53
C GLN A 121 10.02 23.17 -12.12
N ASN A 122 10.22 22.34 -11.09
CA ASN A 122 11.55 22.06 -10.55
C ASN A 122 12.17 20.75 -11.08
N LYS A 123 11.51 20.04 -12.01
CA LYS A 123 12.02 18.77 -12.58
C LYS A 123 13.44 18.88 -13.14
N GLY A 124 13.74 19.98 -13.82
CA GLY A 124 15.07 20.22 -14.42
C GLY A 124 16.18 20.58 -13.44
N LYS A 125 15.87 20.80 -12.15
CA LYS A 125 16.87 21.16 -11.13
C LYS A 125 17.53 19.94 -10.48
N VAL A 126 16.86 18.80 -10.52
CA VAL A 126 17.40 17.52 -10.01
C VAL A 126 18.38 16.99 -11.05
N THR A 127 19.61 16.67 -10.64
CA THR A 127 20.60 16.02 -11.51
C THR A 127 20.05 14.66 -11.91
N SER A 128 19.49 14.59 -13.12
CA SER A 128 18.67 13.51 -13.65
C SER A 128 17.51 13.13 -12.74
N ILE A 129 16.29 13.64 -12.98
CA ILE A 129 15.17 12.69 -12.84
C ILE A 129 15.47 11.63 -13.89
N ASP A 130 16.07 10.52 -13.47
CA ASP A 130 16.10 9.33 -14.32
C ASP A 130 14.64 9.17 -14.76
N LYS A 131 14.39 9.04 -16.07
CA LYS A 131 13.03 8.95 -16.63
C LYS A 131 12.19 7.84 -15.96
N LYS A 132 12.83 7.01 -15.14
CA LYS A 132 12.31 5.93 -14.31
C LYS A 132 11.51 6.35 -13.06
N CYS A 133 11.52 7.60 -12.60
CA CYS A 133 10.72 8.03 -11.45
C CYS A 133 9.95 9.34 -11.68
N GLU A 134 8.96 9.28 -12.57
CA GLU A 134 8.13 10.39 -12.96
C GLU A 134 6.91 10.54 -12.04
N PHE A 135 6.60 11.77 -11.63
CA PHE A 135 5.42 12.07 -10.82
C PHE A 135 4.34 12.74 -11.66
N TYR A 136 3.19 12.08 -11.75
CA TYR A 136 2.01 12.58 -12.44
C TYR A 136 1.11 13.35 -11.50
N LYS A 137 0.44 14.39 -12.02
CA LYS A 137 -0.55 15.14 -11.26
C LYS A 137 -1.75 14.24 -10.95
N LEU A 138 -2.10 14.17 -9.66
CA LEU A 138 -3.26 13.46 -9.15
C LEU A 138 -4.14 14.39 -8.31
N SER A 139 -5.45 14.16 -8.31
CA SER A 139 -6.40 14.75 -7.36
C SER A 139 -6.37 14.03 -6.01
N LEU A 140 -6.99 14.61 -4.98
CA LEU A 140 -7.11 13.96 -3.67
C LEU A 140 -7.82 12.60 -3.76
N SER A 141 -8.89 12.49 -4.57
CA SER A 141 -9.61 11.23 -4.74
C SER A 141 -8.75 10.17 -5.43
N GLU A 142 -7.99 10.58 -6.46
CA GLU A 142 -7.06 9.70 -7.17
C GLU A 142 -5.93 9.23 -6.25
N ILE A 143 -5.40 10.10 -5.39
CA ILE A 143 -4.38 9.74 -4.39
C ILE A 143 -4.90 8.69 -3.43
N LYS A 144 -6.16 8.78 -2.99
CA LYS A 144 -6.78 7.76 -2.12
C LYS A 144 -6.87 6.40 -2.81
N ASP A 145 -7.32 6.38 -4.07
CA ASP A 145 -7.43 5.15 -4.86
C ASP A 145 -6.05 4.53 -5.10
N ILE A 146 -5.09 5.32 -5.57
CA ILE A 146 -3.70 4.90 -5.77
C ILE A 146 -3.08 4.38 -4.46
N LYS A 147 -3.33 5.04 -3.31
CA LYS A 147 -2.82 4.60 -2.01
C LYS A 147 -3.31 3.20 -1.64
N LYS A 148 -4.57 2.86 -1.91
CA LYS A 148 -5.11 1.50 -1.70
C LYS A 148 -4.33 0.46 -2.50
N LEU A 149 -3.97 0.78 -3.75
CA LEU A 149 -3.14 -0.09 -4.59
C LEU A 149 -1.71 -0.23 -4.07
N TYR A 150 -1.10 0.84 -3.57
CA TYR A 150 0.24 0.72 -2.98
C TYR A 150 0.24 -0.02 -1.64
N ASP A 151 -0.83 0.08 -0.85
CA ASP A 151 -0.97 -0.69 0.40
C ASP A 151 -0.92 -2.20 0.13
N TYR A 152 -1.40 -2.67 -1.03
CA TYR A 152 -1.22 -4.06 -1.46
C TYR A 152 0.27 -4.45 -1.54
N PHE A 153 1.14 -3.58 -2.06
CA PHE A 153 2.58 -3.85 -2.14
C PHE A 153 3.26 -3.92 -0.78
N VAL A 154 2.79 -3.16 0.22
CA VAL A 154 3.32 -3.23 1.60
C VAL A 154 3.24 -4.66 2.12
N PHE A 155 2.09 -5.32 1.92
CA PHE A 155 1.90 -6.69 2.32
C PHE A 155 2.66 -7.66 1.42
N PHE A 156 2.62 -7.46 0.11
CA PHE A 156 3.27 -8.34 -0.87
C PHE A 156 4.78 -8.45 -0.62
N ASP A 157 5.45 -7.30 -0.45
CA ASP A 157 6.89 -7.22 -0.20
C ASP A 157 7.24 -7.69 1.22
N GLY A 158 6.46 -7.30 2.22
CA GLY A 158 6.71 -7.68 3.62
C GLY A 158 6.67 -9.19 3.87
N TYR A 159 5.71 -9.88 3.25
CA TYR A 159 5.50 -11.32 3.46
C TYR A 159 6.22 -12.23 2.48
N LYS A 160 7.01 -11.66 1.55
CA LYS A 160 7.76 -12.41 0.53
C LYS A 160 6.89 -13.49 -0.11
N PHE A 161 5.83 -13.08 -0.81
CA PHE A 161 4.79 -13.87 -1.49
C PHE A 161 3.43 -13.92 -0.76
N VAL A 162 2.37 -13.61 -1.52
CA VAL A 162 0.96 -13.63 -1.09
C VAL A 162 0.50 -14.99 -0.58
N LYS A 163 1.14 -16.09 -1.01
CA LYS A 163 0.83 -17.44 -0.51
C LYS A 163 0.99 -17.55 1.01
N HIS A 164 1.89 -16.77 1.62
CA HIS A 164 2.08 -16.74 3.07
C HIS A 164 1.04 -15.85 3.78
N ILE A 165 0.64 -14.73 3.16
CA ILE A 165 -0.49 -13.91 3.64
C ILE A 165 -1.75 -14.75 3.72
N ILE A 166 -1.99 -15.55 2.66
CA ILE A 166 -3.18 -16.38 2.52
C ILE A 166 -3.37 -17.37 3.66
N ASN A 167 -2.30 -17.98 4.16
CA ASN A 167 -2.44 -19.04 5.15
C ASN A 167 -2.40 -18.54 6.60
N GLU A 168 -1.85 -17.35 6.87
CA GLU A 168 -1.57 -16.90 8.24
C GLU A 168 -2.28 -15.60 8.65
N LYS A 169 -2.63 -14.70 7.71
CA LYS A 169 -3.02 -13.32 8.05
C LYS A 169 -4.29 -12.77 7.39
N ILE A 170 -4.83 -13.39 6.33
CA ILE A 170 -6.12 -12.97 5.73
C ILE A 170 -7.25 -12.94 6.77
N TYR A 171 -7.20 -13.83 7.77
CA TYR A 171 -8.18 -13.88 8.86
C TYR A 171 -8.11 -12.71 9.84
N ASN A 172 -7.12 -11.81 9.71
CA ASN A 172 -7.19 -10.52 10.38
C ASN A 172 -8.07 -9.58 9.55
N ASN A 173 -9.28 -9.30 10.06
CA ASN A 173 -10.28 -8.45 9.41
C ASN A 173 -9.70 -7.14 8.84
N ARG A 174 -8.73 -6.54 9.53
CA ARG A 174 -8.09 -5.30 9.07
C ARG A 174 -7.36 -5.51 7.74
N TYR A 175 -6.57 -6.57 7.60
CA TYR A 175 -5.82 -6.84 6.36
C TYR A 175 -6.75 -7.27 5.23
N LEU A 176 -7.80 -8.01 5.54
CA LEU A 176 -8.84 -8.38 4.59
C LEU A 176 -9.48 -7.16 3.93
N ASP A 177 -9.87 -6.15 4.73
CA ASP A 177 -10.52 -4.94 4.22
C ASP A 177 -9.62 -4.16 3.24
N TYR A 178 -8.31 -4.08 3.50
CA TYR A 178 -7.37 -3.44 2.57
C TYR A 178 -7.19 -4.20 1.28
N ILE A 179 -7.06 -5.52 1.38
CA ILE A 179 -6.90 -6.38 0.22
C ILE A 179 -8.14 -6.27 -0.67
N LYS A 180 -9.36 -6.30 -0.09
CA LYS A 180 -10.62 -6.06 -0.81
C LYS A 180 -10.59 -4.71 -1.51
N GLY A 181 -10.27 -3.63 -0.79
CA GLY A 181 -10.21 -2.29 -1.36
C GLY A 181 -9.19 -2.16 -2.50
N ALA A 182 -8.02 -2.79 -2.40
CA ALA A 182 -7.02 -2.80 -3.46
C ALA A 182 -7.50 -3.57 -4.70
N ILE A 183 -8.15 -4.72 -4.52
CA ILE A 183 -8.73 -5.52 -5.62
C ILE A 183 -9.81 -4.70 -6.34
N ASP A 184 -10.73 -4.08 -5.61
CA ASP A 184 -11.83 -3.30 -6.18
C ASP A 184 -11.30 -2.11 -7.00
N VAL A 185 -10.32 -1.38 -6.46
CA VAL A 185 -9.69 -0.26 -7.18
C VAL A 185 -8.92 -0.76 -8.40
N TYR A 186 -8.22 -1.91 -8.30
CA TYR A 186 -7.46 -2.46 -9.42
C TYR A 186 -8.37 -2.81 -10.60
N GLU A 187 -9.47 -3.55 -10.34
CA GLU A 187 -10.42 -3.96 -11.38
C GLU A 187 -11.09 -2.76 -12.04
N LYS A 188 -11.54 -1.78 -11.25
CA LYS A 188 -12.10 -0.53 -11.76
C LYS A 188 -11.09 0.21 -12.63
N THR A 189 -9.86 0.36 -12.15
CA THR A 189 -8.82 1.13 -12.86
C THR A 189 -8.38 0.43 -14.13
N GLU A 190 -8.32 -0.89 -14.15
CA GLU A 190 -8.01 -1.66 -15.36
C GLU A 190 -9.03 -1.44 -16.48
N ILE A 191 -10.30 -1.21 -16.13
CA ILE A 191 -11.36 -0.87 -17.10
C ILE A 191 -11.24 0.61 -17.54
N GLU A 192 -10.99 1.53 -16.60
CA GLU A 192 -10.94 2.98 -16.86
C GLU A 192 -9.66 3.46 -17.57
N CYS A 193 -8.56 2.70 -17.46
CA CYS A 193 -7.23 3.06 -17.94
C CYS A 193 -6.68 2.06 -18.98
N PRO A 194 -7.29 1.93 -20.17
CA PRO A 194 -6.76 1.07 -21.23
C PRO A 194 -5.37 1.54 -21.69
N GLU A 195 -4.48 0.59 -21.98
CA GLU A 195 -3.02 0.80 -22.13
C GLU A 195 -2.58 1.82 -23.19
N ARG A 196 -3.45 2.17 -24.15
CA ARG A 196 -3.05 2.94 -25.34
C ARG A 196 -3.79 4.24 -25.55
N GLU A 197 -4.73 4.60 -24.67
CA GLU A 197 -5.68 5.69 -24.95
C GLU A 197 -5.74 6.78 -23.88
N ASN A 198 -5.17 6.55 -22.69
CA ASN A 198 -5.37 7.47 -21.57
C ASN A 198 -4.07 8.17 -21.14
N THR A 199 -3.97 9.47 -21.39
CA THR A 199 -2.84 10.33 -20.98
C THR A 199 -3.04 10.96 -19.60
N ARG A 200 -4.12 10.62 -18.89
CA ARG A 200 -4.41 11.13 -17.55
C ARG A 200 -3.35 10.65 -16.56
N GLY A 201 -2.92 11.55 -15.68
CA GLY A 201 -1.91 11.25 -14.66
C GLY A 201 -2.23 10.02 -13.81
N TYR A 202 -3.50 9.82 -13.45
CA TYR A 202 -3.98 8.62 -12.76
C TYR A 202 -3.69 7.32 -13.51
N CYS A 203 -3.96 7.29 -14.82
CA CYS A 203 -3.73 6.11 -15.63
C CYS A 203 -2.26 5.86 -15.90
N ASN A 204 -1.45 6.92 -16.08
CA ASN A 204 0.00 6.76 -16.20
C ASN A 204 0.60 6.22 -14.90
N GLU A 205 0.18 6.73 -13.74
CA GLU A 205 0.61 6.22 -12.44
C GLU A 205 0.28 4.73 -12.30
N PHE A 206 -0.95 4.34 -12.64
CA PHE A 206 -1.38 2.95 -12.60
C PHE A 206 -0.58 2.06 -13.57
N ASN A 207 -0.53 2.44 -14.85
CA ASN A 207 0.03 1.58 -15.89
C ASN A 207 1.55 1.44 -15.77
N GLU A 208 2.28 2.49 -15.38
CA GLU A 208 3.74 2.48 -15.33
C GLU A 208 4.30 1.96 -14.01
N TYR A 209 3.64 2.27 -12.88
CA TYR A 209 4.20 2.03 -11.55
C TYR A 209 3.47 0.97 -10.74
N ILE A 210 2.25 0.58 -11.10
CA ILE A 210 1.45 -0.36 -10.30
C ILE A 210 1.21 -1.65 -11.09
N LYS A 211 0.56 -1.54 -12.24
CA LYS A 211 0.11 -2.69 -13.04
C LYS A 211 1.25 -3.66 -13.37
N VAL A 212 2.43 -3.13 -13.70
CA VAL A 212 3.62 -3.94 -14.06
C VAL A 212 4.18 -4.78 -12.90
N TYR A 213 3.84 -4.45 -11.65
CA TYR A 213 4.30 -5.17 -10.46
C TYR A 213 3.21 -6.02 -9.81
N ILE A 214 1.97 -5.99 -10.32
CA ILE A 214 0.87 -6.82 -9.81
C ILE A 214 0.74 -8.08 -10.66
N ASP A 215 0.95 -9.23 -10.04
CA ASP A 215 0.57 -10.51 -10.63
C ASP A 215 -0.95 -10.72 -10.53
N LYS A 216 -1.62 -10.59 -11.68
CA LYS A 216 -3.07 -10.79 -11.81
C LYS A 216 -3.53 -12.17 -11.32
N THR A 217 -2.75 -13.22 -11.59
CA THR A 217 -3.15 -14.58 -11.20
C THR A 217 -3.21 -14.70 -9.67
N VAL A 218 -2.27 -14.06 -8.99
CA VAL A 218 -2.22 -13.99 -7.52
C VAL A 218 -3.36 -13.12 -6.99
N LEU A 219 -3.58 -11.94 -7.58
CA LEU A 219 -4.64 -11.02 -7.18
C LEU A 219 -6.03 -11.68 -7.29
N TYR A 220 -6.33 -12.35 -8.40
CA TYR A 220 -7.61 -13.02 -8.61
C TYR A 220 -7.77 -14.28 -7.75
N SER A 221 -6.68 -15.02 -7.51
CA SER A 221 -6.70 -16.14 -6.55
C SER A 221 -7.04 -15.67 -5.13
N LEU A 222 -6.54 -14.49 -4.75
CA LEU A 222 -6.83 -13.86 -3.48
C LEU A 222 -8.30 -13.44 -3.39
N LYS A 223 -8.83 -12.83 -4.45
CA LYS A 223 -10.26 -12.50 -4.57
C LYS A 223 -11.15 -13.73 -4.40
N GLU A 224 -10.84 -14.83 -5.08
CA GLU A 224 -11.62 -16.07 -4.99
C GLU A 224 -11.65 -16.62 -3.55
N LYS A 225 -10.50 -16.65 -2.88
CA LYS A 225 -10.41 -17.11 -1.49
C LYS A 225 -11.24 -16.25 -0.55
N ILE A 226 -11.17 -14.93 -0.71
CA ILE A 226 -11.94 -13.97 0.07
C ILE A 226 -13.45 -14.19 -0.11
N MET A 227 -13.92 -14.37 -1.35
CA MET A 227 -15.34 -14.65 -1.62
C MET A 227 -15.80 -15.96 -0.99
N ASN A 228 -14.97 -17.01 -1.05
CA ASN A 228 -15.30 -18.29 -0.44
C ASN A 228 -15.41 -18.20 1.10
N GLU A 229 -14.58 -17.37 1.75
CA GLU A 229 -14.66 -17.12 3.19
C GLU A 229 -15.88 -16.29 3.59
N ASP A 230 -16.25 -15.28 2.80
CA ASP A 230 -17.48 -14.51 3.01
C ASP A 230 -18.70 -15.45 2.94
N ILE A 231 -18.72 -16.40 1.99
CA ILE A 231 -19.77 -17.43 1.87
C ILE A 231 -19.78 -18.33 3.11
N VAL A 232 -18.64 -18.87 3.55
CA VAL A 232 -18.55 -19.73 4.75
C VAL A 232 -19.02 -18.97 5.99
N THR A 233 -18.64 -17.71 6.15
CA THR A 233 -19.04 -16.85 7.27
C THR A 233 -20.55 -16.57 7.25
N LEU A 234 -21.11 -16.27 6.08
CA LEU A 234 -22.54 -16.07 5.89
C LEU A 234 -23.33 -17.36 6.19
N MET A 235 -22.84 -18.51 5.73
CA MET A 235 -23.43 -19.80 6.06
C MET A 235 -23.38 -20.07 7.56
N GLY A 236 -22.23 -19.87 8.22
CA GLY A 236 -22.07 -20.02 9.66
C GLY A 236 -23.06 -19.16 10.46
N LYS A 237 -23.18 -17.87 10.14
CA LYS A 237 -24.16 -16.96 10.75
C LYS A 237 -25.61 -17.39 10.50
N THR A 238 -25.90 -17.96 9.33
CA THR A 238 -27.23 -18.48 8.98
C THR A 238 -27.55 -19.75 9.77
N TYR A 239 -26.57 -20.62 9.98
CA TYR A 239 -26.72 -21.81 10.82
C TYR A 239 -26.83 -21.45 12.31
N GLU A 240 -26.06 -20.49 12.80
CA GLU A 240 -26.15 -19.98 14.16
C GLU A 240 -27.51 -19.33 14.43
N SER A 241 -28.01 -18.48 13.52
CA SER A 241 -29.33 -17.86 13.66
C SER A 241 -30.47 -18.89 13.61
N LYS A 242 -30.38 -19.89 12.73
CA LYS A 242 -31.32 -21.03 12.70
C LYS A 242 -31.24 -21.87 13.96
N SER A 243 -30.05 -22.12 14.52
CA SER A 243 -29.91 -22.86 15.78
C SER A 243 -30.41 -22.07 16.99
N ALA A 244 -30.26 -20.73 16.98
CA ALA A 244 -30.78 -19.84 18.01
C ALA A 244 -32.32 -19.77 17.99
N LEU A 245 -32.92 -19.82 16.79
CA LEU A 245 -34.37 -19.95 16.59
C LEU A 245 -34.90 -21.35 16.94
N LEU A 246 -34.05 -22.38 16.87
CA LEU A 246 -34.40 -23.77 17.17
C LEU A 246 -34.11 -24.19 18.61
N LYS A 247 -33.59 -23.32 19.50
CA LYS A 247 -33.43 -23.65 20.92
C LYS A 247 -34.83 -23.80 21.56
N PRO A 248 -35.28 -25.01 21.92
CA PRO A 248 -36.48 -25.16 22.71
C PRO A 248 -36.13 -24.81 24.16
N LEU A 249 -37.07 -24.18 24.85
CA LEU A 249 -37.06 -24.05 26.30
C LEU A 249 -37.26 -25.45 26.92
N ALA A 250 -36.19 -26.25 27.03
CA ALA A 250 -36.27 -27.59 27.59
C ALA A 250 -35.26 -27.76 28.73
N LYS A 251 -35.76 -27.56 29.94
CA LYS A 251 -35.18 -28.00 31.21
C LYS A 251 -35.27 -29.53 31.25
N GLY A 252 -34.11 -30.19 31.29
CA GLY A 252 -33.94 -31.57 31.75
C GLY A 252 -34.44 -32.70 30.83
N VAL A 253 -33.52 -33.54 30.36
CA VAL A 253 -33.49 -35.01 30.56
C VAL A 253 -32.28 -35.56 29.78
N LEU A 254 -31.63 -36.53 30.41
CA LEU A 254 -30.36 -37.19 30.07
C LEU A 254 -30.39 -38.05 28.78
N GLU A 255 -29.17 -38.20 28.23
CA GLU A 255 -28.62 -39.33 27.45
C GLU A 255 -28.99 -39.53 25.97
N LYS A 256 -28.00 -39.34 25.08
CA LYS A 256 -27.11 -40.43 24.59
C LYS A 256 -25.99 -39.88 23.71
N ARG A 257 -24.76 -40.36 23.94
CA ARG A 257 -23.59 -40.11 23.09
C ARG A 257 -23.79 -40.71 21.70
N VAL A 258 -23.62 -39.90 20.65
CA VAL A 258 -23.26 -40.37 19.32
C VAL A 258 -21.87 -39.82 18.99
N LYS A 259 -20.89 -40.73 18.92
CA LYS A 259 -19.56 -40.44 18.37
C LYS A 259 -19.70 -40.37 16.86
N THR A 260 -19.44 -39.22 16.26
CA THR A 260 -19.17 -39.13 14.82
C THR A 260 -17.72 -38.74 14.62
N LYS A 261 -16.90 -39.76 14.33
CA LYS A 261 -15.57 -39.64 13.73
C LYS A 261 -15.75 -39.02 12.34
N TYR A 262 -15.11 -37.88 12.08
CA TYR A 262 -14.73 -37.52 10.72
C TYR A 262 -13.22 -37.41 10.62
N PHE A 263 -12.66 -38.37 9.89
CA PHE A 263 -11.34 -38.33 9.28
C PHE A 263 -11.35 -37.27 8.18
N LEU A 264 -10.30 -36.46 8.08
CA LEU A 264 -9.58 -36.22 6.82
C LEU A 264 -8.15 -35.76 7.13
N LYS A 265 -7.27 -36.75 7.16
CA LYS A 265 -5.82 -36.63 7.16
C LYS A 265 -5.39 -36.41 5.71
N LYS A 266 -4.74 -35.28 5.40
CA LYS A 266 -3.93 -35.17 4.18
C LYS A 266 -2.69 -34.33 4.43
N THR A 267 -1.65 -35.02 4.88
CA THR A 267 -0.25 -34.61 4.78
C THR A 267 0.15 -34.53 3.30
N MET A 268 0.59 -33.35 2.83
CA MET A 268 1.38 -33.23 1.61
C MET A 268 2.86 -33.26 1.98
N LYS A 269 3.56 -34.30 1.52
CA LYS A 269 5.02 -34.39 1.50
C LYS A 269 5.53 -33.53 0.33
N TYR A 270 6.52 -32.68 0.56
CA TYR A 270 7.39 -32.17 -0.48
C TYR A 270 8.64 -33.04 -0.51
N ASN A 271 8.94 -33.63 -1.66
CA ASN A 271 10.27 -34.17 -1.94
C ASN A 271 11.19 -33.01 -2.33
N ILE A 272 12.43 -33.13 -1.86
CA ILE A 272 13.58 -32.23 -1.97
C ILE A 272 13.83 -31.81 -3.41
#